data_AF-A0A9W8JW97-F1
#
_entry.id   AF-A0A9W8JW97-F1
#
_cell.length_a   1.000
_cell.length_b   1.000
_cell.length_c   1.000
_cell.angle_alpha   90.00
_cell.angle_beta   90.00
_cell.angle_gamma   90.00
#
_symmetry.space_group_name_H-M   'P 1'
#
loop_
_entity.id
_entity.type
_entity.pdbx_description
1 polymer ?
#
loop_
_entity_poly.entity_id
_entity_poly.type
_entity_poly.pdbx_seq_one_letter_code
_entity_poly.pdbx_strand_id
1 'polypeptide(L)'
;MPPRTKRTKREPDVVCKCRSHCTIYNAQTGQYEGDGEVVSRRTRDNHSADDKKRATRSLHLVTRRQPPSNEVPSEWVKLINDEVNVLMELPLTSPSQPLVFSNNPSETGPFGWPNDQEILLPNYGRHALTGHRSNHAILSTEQRLAELYTFLQLQGFGDAVEGVDLLTDRLLEGLKVITRAKEVEWAGQRGRTANDAVYVNSGTFIYARV
;
A
#
# COMPACT_ATOMS: atom_id res chain seq x y z
N MET A 1 19.36 -47.73 15.96
CA MET A 1 17.91 -47.45 15.90
C MET A 1 17.73 -46.00 15.46
N PRO A 2 17.09 -45.71 14.31
CA PRO A 2 16.83 -44.34 13.89
C PRO A 2 15.65 -43.75 14.68
N PRO A 3 15.60 -42.42 14.91
CA PRO A 3 14.53 -41.81 15.68
C PRO A 3 13.22 -41.80 14.89
N ARG A 4 12.13 -42.25 15.53
CA ARG A 4 10.75 -42.13 15.03
C ARG A 4 10.39 -40.64 14.90
N THR A 5 10.29 -40.15 13.68
CA THR A 5 9.73 -38.83 13.39
C THR A 5 8.25 -38.82 13.75
N LYS A 6 7.86 -37.95 14.69
CA LYS A 6 6.46 -37.72 15.05
C LYS A 6 5.75 -37.12 13.82
N ARG A 7 4.84 -37.87 13.21
CA ARG A 7 3.89 -37.36 12.20
C ARG A 7 3.06 -36.26 12.86
N THR A 8 3.37 -35.00 12.57
CA THR A 8 2.48 -33.88 12.89
C THR A 8 1.21 -34.06 12.06
N LYS A 9 0.05 -34.08 12.70
CA LYS A 9 -1.25 -34.07 12.00
C LYS A 9 -1.25 -32.81 11.12
N ARG A 10 -1.37 -32.99 9.79
CA ARG A 10 -1.54 -31.85 8.87
C ARG A 10 -2.80 -31.11 9.31
N GLU A 11 -2.65 -29.82 9.59
CA GLU A 11 -3.80 -28.96 9.87
C GLU A 11 -4.74 -28.97 8.66
N PRO A 12 -6.07 -28.95 8.87
CA PRO A 12 -7.01 -28.89 7.77
C PRO A 12 -6.85 -27.57 7.02
N ASP A 13 -6.81 -27.67 5.69
CA ASP A 13 -6.87 -26.51 4.81
C ASP A 13 -8.27 -25.89 4.89
N VAL A 14 -8.32 -24.57 4.85
CA VAL A 14 -9.54 -23.75 4.96
C VAL A 14 -9.54 -22.68 3.87
N VAL A 15 -10.72 -22.28 3.43
CA VAL A 15 -10.87 -21.17 2.48
C VAL A 15 -10.71 -19.83 3.21
N CYS A 16 -9.83 -18.98 2.71
CA CYS A 16 -9.62 -17.61 3.21
C CYS A 16 -10.15 -16.59 2.19
N LYS A 17 -10.92 -15.59 2.67
CA LYS A 17 -11.48 -14.49 1.86
C LYS A 17 -11.03 -13.12 2.37
N CYS A 18 -9.76 -13.01 2.79
CA CYS A 18 -9.20 -11.75 3.27
C CYS A 18 -8.96 -10.75 2.12
N ARG A 19 -9.06 -9.46 2.42
CA ARG A 19 -8.92 -8.38 1.42
C ARG A 19 -7.47 -8.21 0.97
N SER A 20 -6.53 -8.46 1.86
CA SER A 20 -5.10 -8.26 1.62
C SER A 20 -4.44 -9.33 0.74
N HIS A 21 -4.99 -10.55 0.70
CA HIS A 21 -4.30 -11.67 0.05
C HIS A 21 -5.18 -12.60 -0.80
N CYS A 22 -6.48 -12.71 -0.54
CA CYS A 22 -7.27 -13.83 -1.09
C CYS A 22 -8.52 -13.40 -1.88
N THR A 23 -8.75 -12.10 -2.04
CA THR A 23 -9.89 -11.58 -2.81
C THR A 23 -9.42 -10.47 -3.73
N ILE A 24 -10.12 -10.34 -4.85
CA ILE A 24 -9.81 -9.42 -5.96
C ILE A 24 -10.81 -8.27 -5.90
N TYR A 25 -10.34 -7.03 -6.06
CA TYR A 25 -11.23 -5.88 -6.05
C TYR A 25 -11.97 -5.76 -7.40
N ASN A 26 -13.29 -5.86 -7.37
CA ASN A 26 -14.14 -5.61 -8.54
C ASN A 26 -14.54 -4.13 -8.59
N ALA A 27 -14.05 -3.43 -9.61
CA ALA A 27 -14.31 -2.00 -9.80
C ALA A 27 -15.76 -1.67 -10.20
N GLN A 28 -16.53 -2.64 -10.73
CA GLN A 28 -17.92 -2.40 -11.13
C GLN A 28 -18.86 -2.41 -9.93
N THR A 29 -18.63 -3.30 -8.97
CA THR A 29 -19.45 -3.45 -7.76
C THR A 29 -18.89 -2.66 -6.59
N GLY A 30 -17.63 -2.22 -6.67
CA GLY A 30 -16.93 -1.55 -5.59
C GLY A 30 -16.56 -2.48 -4.43
N GLN A 31 -16.62 -3.80 -4.63
CA GLN A 31 -16.42 -4.80 -3.59
C GLN A 31 -15.25 -5.73 -3.88
N TYR A 32 -14.69 -6.32 -2.81
CA TYR A 32 -13.72 -7.41 -2.94
C TYR A 32 -14.48 -8.73 -3.15
N GLU A 33 -14.24 -9.37 -4.28
CA GLU A 33 -14.93 -10.56 -4.74
C GLU A 33 -13.93 -11.71 -4.98
N GLY A 34 -14.47 -12.93 -5.07
CA GLY A 34 -13.69 -14.16 -5.27
C GLY A 34 -14.08 -15.28 -4.31
N ASP A 35 -13.80 -16.52 -4.74
CA ASP A 35 -14.08 -17.72 -3.94
C ASP A 35 -13.11 -17.88 -2.76
N GLY A 36 -12.03 -17.11 -2.75
CA GLY A 36 -10.98 -17.19 -1.75
C GLY A 36 -9.90 -18.20 -2.12
N GLU A 37 -8.84 -18.24 -1.31
CA GLU A 37 -7.72 -19.16 -1.48
C GLU A 37 -7.78 -20.27 -0.44
N VAL A 38 -7.47 -21.51 -0.85
CA VAL A 38 -7.35 -22.65 0.05
C VAL A 38 -5.98 -22.58 0.74
N VAL A 39 -5.99 -22.28 2.04
CA VAL A 39 -4.77 -22.06 2.83
C VAL A 39 -4.85 -22.81 4.16
N SER A 40 -3.70 -23.02 4.81
CA SER A 40 -3.69 -23.57 6.17
C SER A 40 -4.47 -22.65 7.13
N ARG A 41 -5.08 -23.22 8.18
CA ARG A 41 -5.78 -22.45 9.22
C ARG A 41 -4.89 -21.36 9.81
N ARG A 42 -3.62 -21.69 10.09
CA ARG A 42 -2.63 -20.72 10.56
C ARG A 42 -2.41 -19.56 9.60
N THR A 43 -2.33 -19.84 8.29
CA THR A 43 -2.19 -18.81 7.25
C THR A 43 -3.41 -17.89 7.22
N ARG A 44 -4.63 -18.44 7.26
CA ARG A 44 -5.88 -17.66 7.32
C ARG A 44 -5.92 -16.75 8.54
N ASP A 45 -5.52 -17.26 9.71
CA ASP A 45 -5.52 -16.48 10.95
C ASP A 45 -4.49 -15.34 10.89
N ASN A 46 -3.33 -15.57 10.26
CA ASN A 46 -2.35 -14.51 9.98
C ASN A 46 -2.91 -13.44 9.03
N HIS A 47 -3.50 -13.85 7.89
CA HIS A 47 -4.11 -12.90 6.95
C HIS A 47 -5.20 -12.05 7.64
N SER A 48 -6.04 -12.70 8.46
CA SER A 48 -7.08 -12.01 9.22
C SER A 48 -6.50 -11.04 10.26
N ALA A 49 -5.40 -11.41 10.90
CA ALA A 49 -4.69 -10.53 11.82
C ALA A 49 -4.07 -9.33 11.10
N ASP A 50 -3.57 -9.51 9.87
CA ASP A 50 -3.01 -8.43 9.06
C ASP A 50 -4.09 -7.46 8.57
N ASP A 51 -5.23 -7.96 8.10
CA ASP A 51 -6.41 -7.11 7.78
C ASP A 51 -6.87 -6.33 9.01
N LYS A 52 -6.94 -6.97 10.19
CA LYS A 52 -7.29 -6.32 11.44
C LYS A 52 -6.26 -5.28 11.86
N LYS A 53 -4.97 -5.56 11.74
CA LYS A 53 -3.90 -4.59 12.06
C LYS A 53 -3.95 -3.38 11.14
N ARG A 54 -4.21 -3.59 9.84
CA ARG A 54 -4.43 -2.50 8.88
C ARG A 54 -5.62 -1.65 9.28
N ALA A 55 -6.77 -2.27 9.58
CA ALA A 55 -7.97 -1.55 10.02
C ALA A 55 -7.78 -0.84 11.38
N THR A 56 -7.09 -1.47 12.33
CA THR A 56 -6.91 -0.97 13.69
C THR A 56 -5.85 0.12 13.77
N ARG A 57 -4.78 0.08 12.94
CA ARG A 57 -3.81 1.19 12.86
C ARG A 57 -4.49 2.50 12.44
N SER A 58 -5.43 2.43 11.48
CA SER A 58 -6.25 3.58 11.10
C SER A 58 -7.09 4.13 12.27
N LEU A 59 -7.54 3.28 13.20
CA LEU A 59 -8.32 3.68 14.38
C LEU A 59 -7.47 4.13 15.58
N HIS A 60 -6.32 3.50 15.83
CA HIS A 60 -5.55 3.71 17.07
C HIS A 60 -4.85 5.08 17.12
N LEU A 61 -4.65 5.72 15.97
CA LEU A 61 -4.13 7.09 15.87
C LEU A 61 -5.19 8.15 16.19
N VAL A 62 -6.49 7.83 16.05
CA VAL A 62 -7.59 8.71 16.50
C VAL A 62 -7.62 8.81 18.03
N THR A 63 -7.13 7.79 18.75
CA THR A 63 -7.34 7.67 20.21
C THR A 63 -6.08 7.87 21.07
N ARG A 64 -4.85 7.78 20.54
CA ARG A 64 -3.64 7.68 21.40
C ARG A 64 -2.57 8.77 21.28
N ARG A 65 -2.85 9.89 20.63
CA ARG A 65 -2.04 11.12 20.75
C ARG A 65 -2.95 12.33 20.84
N GLN A 66 -3.71 12.44 21.92
CA GLN A 66 -4.03 13.79 22.40
C GLN A 66 -2.71 14.39 22.84
N PRO A 67 -2.28 15.53 22.25
CA PRO A 67 -1.07 16.19 22.72
C PRO A 67 -1.25 16.56 24.20
N PRO A 68 -0.18 16.55 25.01
CA PRO A 68 -0.22 17.28 26.26
C PRO A 68 -0.65 18.71 25.92
N SER A 69 -1.64 19.26 26.63
CA SER A 69 -2.35 20.49 26.24
C SER A 69 -1.50 21.77 26.19
N ASN A 70 -0.17 21.65 26.28
CA ASN A 70 0.79 22.73 26.44
C ASN A 70 1.91 22.71 25.37
N GLU A 71 1.95 21.75 24.44
CA GLU A 71 2.93 21.78 23.34
C GLU A 71 2.49 22.75 22.22
N VAL A 72 3.42 23.60 21.78
CA VAL A 72 3.15 24.64 20.78
C VAL A 72 2.85 23.98 19.43
N PRO A 73 1.75 24.31 18.74
CA PRO A 73 1.38 23.70 17.47
C PRO A 73 2.46 23.77 16.37
N SER A 74 3.39 24.72 16.45
CA SER A 74 4.51 24.85 15.50
C SER A 74 5.56 23.73 15.59
N GLU A 75 5.76 23.12 16.77
CA GLU A 75 6.70 22.01 16.91
C GLU A 75 6.20 20.75 16.19
N TRP A 76 4.88 20.52 16.20
CA TRP A 76 4.25 19.41 15.49
C TRP A 76 4.37 19.53 13.98
N VAL A 77 4.15 20.73 13.44
CA VAL A 77 4.34 21.00 12.00
C VAL A 77 5.76 20.65 11.58
N LYS A 78 6.75 21.05 12.38
CA LYS A 78 8.15 20.71 12.12
C LYS A 78 8.41 19.21 12.17
N LEU A 79 7.95 18.52 13.22
CA LEU A 79 8.15 17.08 13.38
C LEU A 79 7.52 16.27 12.24
N ILE A 80 6.30 16.63 11.83
CA ILE A 80 5.62 15.96 10.71
C ILE A 80 6.36 16.26 9.40
N ASN A 81 6.81 17.49 9.19
CA ASN A 81 7.56 17.85 7.98
C ASN A 81 8.90 17.08 7.91
N ASP A 82 9.62 16.95 9.02
CA ASP A 82 10.85 16.16 9.12
C ASP A 82 10.57 14.67 8.84
N GLU A 83 9.49 14.12 9.37
CA GLU A 83 9.07 12.75 9.08
C GLU A 83 8.75 12.55 7.59
N VAL A 84 8.02 13.49 6.97
CA VAL A 84 7.72 13.46 5.52
C VAL A 84 9.01 13.51 4.69
N ASN A 85 10.01 14.31 5.07
CA ASN A 85 11.32 14.31 4.39
C ASN A 85 11.93 12.91 4.39
N VAL A 86 12.04 12.28 5.57
CA VAL A 86 12.62 10.94 5.71
C VAL A 86 11.87 9.90 4.90
N LEU A 87 10.53 9.95 4.92
CA LEU A 87 9.68 9.03 4.19
C LEU A 87 9.84 9.12 2.67
N MET A 88 10.08 10.34 2.15
CA MET A 88 10.19 10.60 0.72
C MET A 88 11.62 10.48 0.17
N GLU A 89 12.65 10.50 1.03
CA GLU A 89 14.04 10.29 0.65
C GLU A 89 14.38 8.82 0.35
N LEU A 90 13.64 7.88 0.97
CA LEU A 90 13.90 6.46 0.81
C LEU A 90 13.33 5.93 -0.53
N PRO A 91 14.07 5.06 -1.23
CA PRO A 91 13.59 4.47 -2.47
C PRO A 91 12.35 3.59 -2.22
N LEU A 92 11.24 3.95 -2.87
CA LEU A 92 9.95 3.27 -2.71
C LEU A 92 9.85 1.98 -3.53
N THR A 93 10.57 1.91 -4.65
CA THR A 93 10.59 0.77 -5.57
C THR A 93 12.03 0.36 -5.89
N SER A 94 12.21 -0.90 -6.31
CA SER A 94 13.50 -1.41 -6.77
C SER A 94 13.35 -1.96 -8.18
N PRO A 95 14.23 -1.61 -9.13
CA PRO A 95 14.22 -2.19 -10.47
C PRO A 95 14.37 -3.71 -10.48
N SER A 96 15.00 -4.27 -9.45
CA SER A 96 15.24 -5.71 -9.30
C SER A 96 14.08 -6.47 -8.65
N GLN A 97 13.13 -5.75 -8.04
CA GLN A 97 12.00 -6.35 -7.32
C GLN A 97 10.71 -5.60 -7.69
N PRO A 98 10.00 -6.04 -8.74
CA PRO A 98 8.79 -5.38 -9.19
C PRO A 98 7.71 -5.43 -8.10
N LEU A 99 6.79 -4.48 -8.16
CA LEU A 99 5.63 -4.45 -7.28
C LEU A 99 4.70 -5.64 -7.59
N VAL A 100 4.13 -6.24 -6.55
CA VAL A 100 3.20 -7.36 -6.70
C VAL A 100 1.78 -6.88 -6.44
N PHE A 101 1.03 -6.61 -7.51
CA PHE A 101 -0.36 -6.18 -7.45
C PHE A 101 -1.30 -7.34 -7.10
N SER A 102 -2.38 -7.04 -6.40
CA SER A 102 -3.43 -8.02 -6.07
C SER A 102 -4.23 -8.42 -7.31
N ASN A 103 -4.40 -7.48 -8.25
CA ASN A 103 -5.05 -7.71 -9.53
C ASN A 103 -3.99 -7.87 -10.62
N ASN A 104 -4.23 -8.74 -11.60
CA ASN A 104 -3.32 -8.92 -12.73
C ASN A 104 -3.33 -7.68 -13.64
N PRO A 105 -2.21 -6.95 -13.80
CA PRO A 105 -2.18 -5.74 -14.63
C PRO A 105 -2.61 -5.98 -16.08
N SER A 106 -2.28 -7.14 -16.63
CA SER A 106 -2.55 -7.47 -18.03
C SER A 106 -4.04 -7.71 -18.32
N GLU A 107 -4.78 -8.17 -17.33
CA GLU A 107 -6.22 -8.48 -17.45
C GLU A 107 -7.10 -7.31 -17.02
N THR A 108 -6.63 -6.46 -16.09
CA THR A 108 -7.49 -5.47 -15.40
C THR A 108 -7.48 -4.09 -16.06
N GLY A 109 -6.83 -3.95 -17.23
CA GLY A 109 -6.86 -2.75 -18.05
C GLY A 109 -5.85 -1.66 -17.65
N PRO A 110 -5.97 -0.45 -18.20
CA PRO A 110 -5.05 0.65 -17.93
C PRO A 110 -5.11 1.12 -16.47
N PHE A 111 -4.05 1.81 -16.03
CA PHE A 111 -4.03 2.45 -14.73
C PHE A 111 -5.06 3.58 -14.69
N GLY A 112 -5.81 3.65 -13.60
CA GLY A 112 -6.81 4.67 -13.35
C GLY A 112 -6.38 5.48 -12.14
N TRP A 113 -6.23 6.79 -12.33
CA TRP A 113 -5.84 7.69 -11.26
C TRP A 113 -6.96 7.83 -10.23
N PRO A 114 -6.66 7.70 -8.92
CA PRO A 114 -7.64 7.90 -7.86
C PRO A 114 -8.08 9.36 -7.83
N ASN A 115 -9.33 9.59 -7.41
CA ASN A 115 -9.78 10.95 -7.07
C ASN A 115 -9.20 11.42 -5.72
N ASP A 116 -9.44 12.69 -5.36
CA ASP A 116 -8.90 13.32 -4.15
C ASP A 116 -9.31 12.63 -2.84
N GLN A 117 -10.43 11.90 -2.82
CA GLN A 117 -10.84 11.11 -1.65
C GLN A 117 -10.22 9.72 -1.66
N GLU A 118 -10.12 9.10 -2.82
CA GLU A 118 -9.56 7.77 -3.00
C GLU A 118 -8.05 7.74 -2.76
N ILE A 119 -7.33 8.82 -3.09
CA ILE A 119 -5.87 8.92 -2.86
C ILE A 119 -5.52 8.87 -1.36
N LEU A 120 -6.47 9.23 -0.50
CA LEU A 120 -6.35 9.16 0.96
C LEU A 120 -6.61 7.76 1.51
N LEU A 121 -7.12 6.84 0.69
CA LEU A 121 -7.37 5.45 1.09
C LEU A 121 -6.12 4.61 0.82
N PRO A 122 -5.31 4.28 1.84
CA PRO A 122 -4.06 3.58 1.63
C PRO A 122 -4.31 2.19 1.06
N ASN A 123 -3.55 1.84 0.03
CA ASN A 123 -3.58 0.54 -0.63
C ASN A 123 -4.99 0.03 -0.99
N TYR A 124 -5.80 0.90 -1.58
CA TYR A 124 -7.17 0.61 -1.97
C TYR A 124 -7.35 0.46 -3.49
N GLY A 125 -8.43 -0.23 -3.89
CA GLY A 125 -8.92 -0.25 -5.25
C GLY A 125 -8.22 -1.24 -6.18
N ARG A 126 -8.34 -0.99 -7.48
CA ARG A 126 -7.87 -1.90 -8.55
C ARG A 126 -6.36 -2.10 -8.54
N HIS A 127 -5.61 -1.09 -8.12
CA HIS A 127 -4.15 -1.07 -8.16
C HIS A 127 -3.56 -1.37 -6.79
N ALA A 128 -4.34 -2.02 -5.91
CA ALA A 128 -3.90 -2.45 -4.60
C ALA A 128 -2.75 -3.46 -4.73
N LEU A 129 -1.80 -3.33 -3.82
CA LEU A 129 -0.65 -4.19 -3.67
C LEU A 129 -0.92 -5.27 -2.63
N THR A 130 -0.37 -6.45 -2.88
CA THR A 130 -0.36 -7.56 -1.91
C THR A 130 0.59 -7.27 -0.75
N GLY A 131 0.52 -8.06 0.33
CA GLY A 131 1.49 -8.01 1.44
C GLY A 131 2.89 -8.56 1.12
N HIS A 132 3.28 -8.65 -0.15
CA HIS A 132 4.61 -9.15 -0.55
C HIS A 132 5.74 -8.24 -0.06
N ARG A 133 6.93 -8.80 0.20
CA ARG A 133 8.08 -8.06 0.75
C ARG A 133 8.53 -6.88 -0.12
N SER A 134 8.43 -7.00 -1.44
CA SER A 134 8.80 -5.92 -2.38
C SER A 134 7.87 -4.71 -2.27
N ASN A 135 6.65 -4.91 -1.77
CA ASN A 135 5.67 -3.84 -1.57
C ASN A 135 5.79 -3.18 -0.19
N HIS A 136 6.63 -3.69 0.72
CA HIS A 136 6.59 -3.26 2.11
C HIS A 136 6.91 -1.77 2.27
N ALA A 137 7.95 -1.27 1.58
CA ALA A 137 8.35 0.13 1.65
C ALA A 137 7.20 1.04 1.20
N ILE A 138 6.68 0.84 -0.01
CA ILE A 138 5.61 1.65 -0.58
C ILE A 138 4.32 1.58 0.27
N LEU A 139 3.94 0.40 0.77
CA LEU A 139 2.78 0.23 1.65
C LEU A 139 2.95 0.96 2.98
N SER A 140 4.14 0.88 3.58
CA SER A 140 4.42 1.54 4.85
C SER A 140 4.43 3.06 4.72
N THR A 141 5.02 3.58 3.65
CA THR A 141 5.07 5.02 3.39
C THR A 141 3.69 5.57 3.05
N GLU A 142 2.94 4.91 2.16
CA GLU A 142 1.58 5.31 1.79
C GLU A 142 0.66 5.37 3.00
N GLN A 143 0.67 4.29 3.80
CA GLN A 143 -0.10 4.22 5.04
C GLN A 143 0.28 5.37 5.98
N ARG A 144 1.58 5.64 6.15
CA ARG A 144 2.04 6.66 7.09
C ARG A 144 1.67 8.09 6.64
N LEU A 145 1.78 8.39 5.35
CA LEU A 145 1.37 9.68 4.81
C LEU A 145 -0.14 9.91 4.95
N ALA A 146 -0.96 8.90 4.64
CA ALA A 146 -2.41 8.98 4.82
C ALA A 146 -2.80 9.17 6.31
N GLU A 147 -2.08 8.50 7.21
CA GLU A 147 -2.23 8.67 8.66
C GLU A 147 -1.90 10.10 9.12
N LEU A 148 -0.78 10.66 8.66
CA LEU A 148 -0.37 12.04 9.00
C LEU A 148 -1.37 13.06 8.48
N TYR A 149 -1.88 12.86 7.26
CA TYR A 149 -2.93 13.70 6.68
C TYR A 149 -4.19 13.67 7.55
N THR A 150 -4.67 12.47 7.88
CA THR A 150 -5.87 12.29 8.72
C THR A 150 -5.68 12.91 10.10
N PHE A 151 -4.48 12.80 10.67
CA PHE A 151 -4.14 13.41 11.95
C PHE A 151 -4.26 14.94 11.90
N LEU A 152 -3.70 15.60 10.88
CA LEU A 152 -3.81 17.05 10.73
C LEU A 152 -5.25 17.53 10.60
N GLN A 153 -6.07 16.79 9.83
CA GLN A 153 -7.49 17.11 9.66
C GLN A 153 -8.28 16.96 10.97
N LEU A 154 -8.03 15.91 11.76
CA LEU A 154 -8.76 15.65 13.01
C LEU A 154 -8.42 16.63 14.13
N GLN A 155 -7.20 17.15 14.16
CA GLN A 155 -6.78 18.11 15.19
C GLN A 155 -7.33 19.53 14.96
N GLY A 156 -7.93 19.79 13.78
CA GLY A 156 -8.58 21.07 13.50
C GLY A 156 -7.62 22.26 13.48
N PHE A 157 -6.35 22.05 13.12
CA PHE A 157 -5.33 23.11 13.06
C PHE A 157 -5.53 24.12 11.92
N GLY A 158 -6.55 23.94 11.07
CA GLY A 158 -6.73 24.58 9.76
C GLY A 158 -6.39 26.07 9.70
N ASP A 159 -6.98 26.89 10.58
CA ASP A 159 -6.74 28.34 10.54
C ASP A 159 -5.83 28.84 11.68
N ALA A 160 -5.51 27.98 12.66
CA ALA A 160 -4.85 28.40 13.90
C ALA A 160 -3.31 28.34 13.81
N VAL A 161 -2.75 27.65 12.83
CA VAL A 161 -1.33 27.32 12.77
C VAL A 161 -0.79 27.56 11.37
N GLU A 162 0.10 28.54 11.24
CA GLU A 162 0.80 28.85 10.00
C GLU A 162 1.59 27.63 9.48
N GLY A 163 1.41 27.30 8.20
CA GLY A 163 2.15 26.21 7.54
C GLY A 163 1.46 24.84 7.52
N VAL A 164 0.28 24.69 8.15
CA VAL A 164 -0.50 23.44 8.08
C VAL A 164 -1.03 23.17 6.67
N ASP A 165 -1.46 24.19 5.94
CA ASP A 165 -1.91 24.05 4.55
C ASP A 165 -0.77 23.55 3.65
N LEU A 166 0.41 24.18 3.75
CA LEU A 166 1.60 23.77 3.01
C LEU A 166 2.01 22.33 3.33
N LEU A 167 1.91 21.94 4.60
CA LEU A 167 2.20 20.57 5.03
C LEU A 167 1.16 19.57 4.50
N THR A 168 -0.11 19.97 4.45
CA THR A 168 -1.22 19.17 3.92
C THR A 168 -1.04 18.92 2.42
N ASP A 169 -0.74 19.98 1.66
CA ASP A 169 -0.41 19.89 0.23
C ASP A 169 0.80 18.99 -0.01
N ARG A 170 1.81 19.10 0.85
CA ARG A 170 3.01 18.26 0.77
C ARG A 170 2.72 16.77 1.01
N LEU A 171 1.85 16.45 1.98
CA LEU A 171 1.42 15.08 2.24
C LEU A 171 0.65 14.49 1.04
N LEU A 172 -0.25 15.28 0.46
CA LEU A 172 -0.98 14.90 -0.76
C LEU A 172 -0.04 14.67 -1.94
N GLU A 173 0.96 15.55 -2.12
CA GLU A 173 1.97 15.38 -3.16
C GLU A 173 2.79 14.09 -2.95
N GLY A 174 3.15 13.77 -1.70
CA GLY A 174 3.80 12.50 -1.37
C GLY A 174 2.96 11.28 -1.77
N LEU A 175 1.65 11.32 -1.51
CA LEU A 175 0.72 10.26 -1.93
C LEU A 175 0.58 10.18 -3.46
N LYS A 176 0.61 11.32 -4.17
CA LYS A 176 0.63 11.36 -5.64
C LYS A 176 1.90 10.75 -6.21
N VAL A 177 3.06 11.02 -5.62
CA VAL A 177 4.34 10.41 -6.02
C VAL A 177 4.30 8.89 -5.86
N ILE A 178 3.76 8.39 -4.75
CA ILE A 178 3.56 6.94 -4.54
C ILE A 178 2.61 6.36 -5.59
N THR A 179 1.51 7.05 -5.87
CA THR A 179 0.51 6.63 -6.86
C THR A 179 1.13 6.57 -8.26
N ARG A 180 1.96 7.56 -8.62
CA ARG A 180 2.71 7.57 -9.87
C ARG A 180 3.69 6.40 -9.97
N ALA A 181 4.37 6.05 -8.88
CA ALA A 181 5.26 4.88 -8.85
C ALA A 181 4.49 3.58 -9.14
N LYS A 182 3.29 3.41 -8.54
CA LYS A 182 2.39 2.29 -8.85
C LYS A 182 1.97 2.29 -10.31
N GLU A 183 1.63 3.44 -10.88
CA GLU A 183 1.26 3.56 -12.29
C GLU A 183 2.37 3.10 -13.24
N VAL A 184 3.61 3.54 -12.99
CA VAL A 184 4.76 3.17 -13.82
C VAL A 184 5.00 1.65 -13.78
N GLU A 185 4.96 1.06 -12.58
CA GLU A 185 5.10 -0.39 -12.41
C GLU A 185 3.94 -1.17 -13.04
N TRP A 186 2.70 -0.69 -12.88
CA TRP A 186 1.51 -1.28 -13.49
C TRP A 186 1.61 -1.29 -15.03
N ALA A 187 1.94 -0.14 -15.61
CA ALA A 187 2.13 0.00 -17.05
C ALA A 187 3.29 -0.89 -17.56
N GLY A 188 4.40 -0.93 -16.82
CA GLY A 188 5.56 -1.76 -17.13
C GLY A 188 5.23 -3.26 -17.16
N GLN A 189 4.43 -3.73 -16.21
CA GLN A 189 4.04 -5.14 -16.13
C GLN A 189 3.07 -5.54 -17.26
N ARG A 190 2.19 -4.64 -17.70
CA ARG A 190 1.31 -4.86 -18.88
C ARG A 190 2.08 -5.04 -20.18
N GLY A 191 3.20 -4.32 -20.34
CA GLY A 191 4.05 -4.39 -21.52
C GLY A 191 4.90 -5.66 -21.62
N ARG A 192 5.09 -6.40 -20.51
CA ARG A 192 5.97 -7.59 -20.45
C ARG A 192 5.30 -8.90 -20.86
N THR A 193 3.97 -8.94 -21.04
CA THR A 193 3.21 -10.20 -21.15
C THR A 193 3.12 -10.85 -22.54
N ALA A 194 3.91 -10.49 -23.56
CA ALA A 194 3.80 -11.14 -24.88
C ALA A 194 5.08 -11.70 -25.47
N ASN A 195 6.24 -11.15 -25.14
CA ASN A 195 7.58 -11.61 -25.49
C ASN A 195 8.53 -10.79 -24.60
N ASP A 196 9.73 -11.27 -24.34
CA ASP A 196 10.76 -10.69 -23.46
C ASP A 196 11.30 -9.30 -23.92
N ALA A 197 10.46 -8.46 -24.52
CA ALA A 197 10.75 -7.11 -24.96
C ALA A 197 10.33 -6.13 -23.85
N VAL A 198 11.32 -5.62 -23.14
CA VAL A 198 11.16 -4.53 -22.20
C VAL A 198 10.80 -3.26 -22.98
N TYR A 199 9.53 -2.85 -22.95
CA TYR A 199 9.13 -1.53 -23.42
C TYR A 199 9.60 -0.46 -22.42
N VAL A 200 10.82 0.04 -22.63
CA VAL A 200 11.26 1.29 -21.99
C VAL A 200 10.67 2.43 -22.80
N ASN A 201 9.90 3.29 -22.15
CA ASN A 201 9.30 4.47 -22.78
C ASN A 201 10.37 5.57 -23.01
N SER A 202 11.42 5.24 -23.77
CA SER A 202 12.52 6.15 -24.14
C SER A 202 12.54 6.48 -25.64
N GLY A 203 11.50 6.11 -26.39
CA GLY A 203 11.46 6.30 -27.85
C GLY A 203 12.56 5.53 -28.61
N THR A 204 13.21 4.55 -27.97
CA THR A 204 14.31 3.78 -28.54
C THR A 204 14.08 2.29 -28.31
N PHE A 205 14.08 1.51 -29.38
CA PHE A 205 13.94 0.06 -29.34
C PHE A 205 15.29 -0.58 -28.98
N ILE A 206 15.33 -1.39 -27.92
CA ILE A 206 16.46 -2.29 -27.64
C ILE A 206 16.00 -3.70 -27.97
N TYR A 207 16.52 -4.27 -29.05
CA TYR A 207 16.32 -5.68 -29.38
C TYR A 207 17.33 -6.52 -28.60
N ALA A 208 16.85 -7.43 -27.76
CA ALA A 208 17.69 -8.51 -27.22
C ALA A 208 17.94 -9.53 -28.34
N ARG A 209 19.21 -9.69 -28.74
CA ARG A 209 19.63 -10.81 -29.60
C ARG A 209 19.69 -12.07 -28.75
N VAL A 210 18.95 -13.10 -29.16
CA VAL A 210 19.18 -14.50 -28.78
C VAL A 210 20.40 -15.01 -29.53
#